data_AF-A0A849QRH3-F1
#
_entry.id   AF-A0A849QRH3-F1
#
_cell.length_a   1.000
_cell.length_b   1.000
_cell.length_c   1.000
_cell.angle_alpha   90.00
_cell.angle_beta   90.00
_cell.angle_gamma   90.00
#
_symmetry.space_group_name_H-M   'P 1'
#
loop_
_entity.id
_entity.type
_entity.pdbx_description
1 polymer ?
#
loop_
_entity_poly.entity_id
_entity_poly.type
_entity_poly.pdbx_seq_one_letter_code
_entity_poly.pdbx_strand_id
1 'polypeptide(L)'
;MSGIRSLNKALTDIDVQLPPKQYIKNIMEVTCDNLGYLFSTVIEIDEKGEANMLTSHNLPENYPEIVNKVEAPILSGPAGEA
;
A
#
# COMPACT_ATOMS: atom_id res chain seq x y z
N MET A 1 -11.18 -14.03 17.29
CA MET A 1 -10.91 -15.08 16.27
C MET A 1 -11.64 -14.87 14.92
N SER A 2 -12.40 -13.78 14.68
CA SER A 2 -13.10 -13.56 13.40
C SER A 2 -12.33 -12.72 12.36
N GLY A 3 -11.43 -11.82 12.78
CA GLY A 3 -10.77 -10.85 11.90
C GLY A 3 -9.92 -11.46 10.77
N ILE A 4 -9.01 -12.39 11.09
CA ILE A 4 -8.12 -13.01 10.09
C ILE A 4 -8.90 -13.83 9.04
N ARG A 5 -9.98 -14.50 9.46
CA ARG A 5 -10.82 -15.28 8.53
C ARG A 5 -11.62 -14.39 7.58
N SER A 6 -12.02 -13.20 8.05
CA SER A 6 -12.64 -12.14 7.24
C SER A 6 -11.65 -11.56 6.25
N LEU A 7 -10.42 -11.23 6.69
CA LEU A 7 -9.33 -10.74 5.85
C LEU A 7 -9.00 -11.72 4.72
N ASN A 8 -8.75 -12.99 5.05
CA ASN A 8 -8.39 -14.00 4.04
C ASN A 8 -9.47 -14.16 2.97
N LYS A 9 -10.75 -14.11 3.36
CA LYS A 9 -11.86 -14.16 2.41
C LYS A 9 -11.89 -12.92 1.51
N ALA A 10 -11.77 -11.73 2.11
CA ALA A 10 -11.77 -10.48 1.34
C ALA A 10 -10.60 -10.41 0.36
N LEU A 11 -9.43 -10.93 0.73
CA LEU A 11 -8.27 -11.03 -0.18
C LEU A 11 -8.51 -11.98 -1.35
N THR A 12 -9.20 -13.11 -1.14
CA THR A 12 -9.52 -14.05 -2.22
C THR A 12 -10.58 -13.54 -3.19
N ASP A 13 -11.38 -12.56 -2.79
CA ASP A 13 -12.43 -11.95 -3.62
C ASP A 13 -11.87 -10.85 -4.55
N ILE A 14 -10.58 -10.51 -4.45
CA ILE A 14 -9.93 -9.50 -5.30
C ILE A 14 -9.69 -10.08 -6.69
N ASP A 15 -10.21 -9.40 -7.72
CA ASP A 15 -9.95 -9.73 -9.11
C ASP A 15 -8.52 -9.34 -9.53
N VAL A 16 -7.67 -10.35 -9.68
CA VAL A 16 -6.27 -10.20 -10.12
C VAL A 16 -6.13 -9.98 -11.63
N GLN A 17 -7.21 -10.06 -12.40
CA GLN A 17 -7.21 -9.75 -13.84
C GLN A 17 -7.32 -8.24 -14.11
N LEU A 18 -7.63 -7.44 -13.09
CA LEU A 18 -7.59 -5.99 -13.17
C LEU A 18 -6.16 -5.49 -13.50
N PRO A 19 -6.03 -4.26 -14.03
CA PRO A 19 -4.74 -3.60 -14.14
C PRO A 19 -3.94 -3.66 -12.84
N PRO A 20 -2.60 -3.87 -12.88
CA PRO A 20 -1.77 -4.05 -11.69
C PRO A 20 -1.98 -3.03 -10.58
N LYS A 21 -2.00 -1.75 -10.95
CA LYS A 21 -2.21 -0.66 -9.99
C LYS A 21 -3.58 -0.73 -9.30
N GLN A 22 -4.60 -1.22 -9.98
CA GLN A 22 -5.95 -1.36 -9.42
C GLN A 22 -6.07 -2.52 -8.44
N TYR A 23 -5.64 -3.74 -8.79
CA TYR A 23 -5.74 -4.84 -7.81
C TYR A 23 -4.80 -4.62 -6.62
N ILE A 24 -3.64 -3.97 -6.80
CA ILE A 24 -2.76 -3.59 -5.69
C ILE A 24 -3.48 -2.63 -4.74
N LYS A 25 -4.19 -1.63 -5.28
CA LYS A 25 -4.99 -0.70 -4.46
C LYS A 25 -6.09 -1.44 -3.67
N ASN A 26 -6.74 -2.43 -4.28
CA ASN A 26 -7.77 -3.24 -3.60
C ASN A 26 -7.16 -4.08 -2.47
N ILE A 27 -5.97 -4.68 -2.69
CA ILE A 27 -5.24 -5.41 -1.64
C ILE A 27 -4.92 -4.47 -0.48
N MET A 28 -4.43 -3.28 -0.79
CA MET A 28 -4.08 -2.26 0.21
C MET A 28 -5.28 -1.83 1.04
N GLU A 29 -6.42 -1.55 0.41
CA GLU A 29 -7.66 -1.17 1.08
C GLU A 29 -8.14 -2.30 2.02
N VAL A 30 -8.31 -3.51 1.49
CA VAL A 30 -8.73 -4.68 2.29
C VAL A 30 -7.79 -4.92 3.47
N THR A 31 -6.48 -4.85 3.24
CA THR A 31 -5.48 -5.10 4.28
C THR A 31 -5.45 -3.98 5.33
N CYS A 32 -5.51 -2.72 4.90
CA CYS A 32 -5.50 -1.55 5.79
C CYS A 32 -6.73 -1.56 6.71
N ASP A 33 -7.92 -1.75 6.13
CA ASP A 33 -9.19 -1.69 6.85
C ASP A 33 -9.35 -2.87 7.84
N ASN A 34 -8.95 -4.08 7.44
CA ASN A 34 -9.09 -5.26 8.30
C ASN A 34 -8.03 -5.30 9.42
N LEU A 35 -6.85 -4.70 9.22
CA LEU A 35 -5.79 -4.64 10.23
C LEU A 35 -5.87 -3.37 11.10
N GLY A 36 -6.77 -2.44 10.77
CA GLY A 36 -6.94 -1.19 11.51
C GLY A 36 -5.78 -0.21 11.33
N TYR A 37 -5.08 -0.28 10.19
CA TYR A 37 -4.05 0.70 9.85
C TYR A 37 -4.69 1.99 9.33
N LEU A 38 -4.06 3.13 9.61
CA LEU A 38 -4.57 4.45 9.21
C LEU A 38 -4.41 4.69 7.71
N PHE A 39 -3.32 4.19 7.13
CA PHE A 39 -2.99 4.32 5.73
C PHE A 39 -2.08 3.16 5.32
N SER A 40 -1.96 2.97 4.01
CA SER A 40 -0.96 2.05 3.45
C SER A 40 -0.35 2.65 2.18
N THR A 41 0.88 2.26 1.90
CA THR A 41 1.62 2.65 0.70
C THR A 41 2.25 1.41 0.08
N VAL A 42 2.41 1.43 -1.24
CA VAL A 42 3.23 0.43 -1.96
C VAL A 42 4.40 1.17 -2.58
N ILE A 43 5.58 0.65 -2.27
CA ILE A 43 6.86 1.16 -2.75
C ILE A 43 7.44 0.08 -3.66
N GLU A 44 7.71 0.46 -4.90
CA GLU A 44 8.44 -0.34 -5.88
C GLU A 44 9.92 0.07 -5.82
N ILE A 45 10.82 -0.90 -5.82
CA ILE A 45 12.25 -0.65 -5.93
C ILE A 45 12.66 -1.05 -7.34
N ASP A 46 13.24 -0.13 -8.09
CA ASP A 46 13.66 -0.39 -9.46
C ASP A 46 14.98 -1.17 -9.53
N GLU A 47 15.44 -1.48 -10.75
CA GLU A 47 16.68 -2.21 -11.00
C GLU A 47 17.95 -1.48 -10.51
N LYS A 48 17.86 -0.15 -10.28
CA LYS A 48 18.95 0.67 -9.75
C LYS A 48 18.93 0.78 -8.22
N GLY A 49 17.92 0.21 -7.58
CA GLY A 49 17.71 0.31 -6.13
C GLY A 49 16.99 1.60 -5.72
N GLU A 50 16.40 2.35 -6.66
CA GLU A 50 15.64 3.55 -6.36
C GLU A 50 14.20 3.21 -5.96
N ALA A 51 13.80 3.70 -4.78
CA ALA A 51 12.45 3.51 -4.25
C ALA A 51 11.47 4.51 -4.85
N ASN A 52 10.38 4.01 -5.42
CA ASN A 52 9.30 4.79 -6.01
C ASN A 52 7.97 4.38 -5.38
N MET A 53 7.21 5.35 -4.84
CA MET A 53 5.87 5.08 -4.36
C MET A 53 4.93 4.89 -5.56
N LEU A 54 4.38 3.69 -5.71
CA LEU A 54 3.49 3.34 -6.81
C LEU A 54 2.06 3.84 -6.57
N THR A 55 1.58 3.68 -5.34
CA THR A 55 0.22 4.03 -4.92
C THR A 55 0.12 4.15 -3.40
N SER A 56 -0.95 4.79 -2.94
CA SER A 56 -1.31 4.96 -1.53
C SER A 56 -2.81 4.70 -1.31
N HIS A 57 -3.17 4.36 -0.07
CA HIS A 57 -4.55 4.26 0.40
C HIS A 57 -4.70 5.11 1.67
N ASN A 58 -5.84 5.81 1.81
CA ASN A 58 -6.11 6.81 2.86
C ASN A 58 -5.05 7.92 2.97
N LEU A 59 -4.44 8.28 1.85
CA LEU A 59 -3.59 9.45 1.67
C LEU A 59 -4.12 10.27 0.48
N PRO A 60 -3.71 11.55 0.33
CA PRO A 60 -4.08 12.34 -0.85
C PRO A 60 -3.78 11.61 -2.16
N GLU A 61 -4.65 11.74 -3.17
CA GLU A 61 -4.50 11.01 -4.44
C GLU A 61 -3.17 11.32 -5.14
N ASN A 62 -2.69 12.56 -5.00
CA ASN A 62 -1.43 13.04 -5.55
C ASN A 62 -0.22 12.78 -4.64
N TYR A 63 -0.39 12.11 -3.50
CA TYR A 63 0.69 11.86 -2.54
C TYR A 63 1.88 11.09 -3.13
N PRO A 64 1.68 10.01 -3.93
CA PRO A 64 2.80 9.34 -4.59
C PRO A 64 3.61 10.27 -5.50
N GLU A 65 2.94 11.16 -6.25
CA GLU A 65 3.60 12.13 -7.12
C GLU A 65 4.39 13.18 -6.34
N ILE A 66 3.91 13.57 -5.16
CA ILE A 66 4.60 14.52 -4.28
C ILE A 66 5.84 13.86 -3.71
N VAL A 67 5.72 12.67 -3.13
CA VAL A 67 6.83 11.97 -2.47
C VAL A 67 7.93 11.61 -3.46
N ASN A 68 7.59 11.12 -4.65
CA ASN A 68 8.57 10.76 -5.67
C ASN A 68 9.34 11.97 -6.25
N LYS A 69 8.93 13.21 -5.95
CA LYS A 69 9.65 14.44 -6.34
C LYS A 69 10.63 14.92 -5.28
N VAL A 70 10.62 14.34 -4.08
CA VAL A 70 11.51 14.76 -2.99
C VAL A 70 12.84 14.03 -3.16
N GLU A 71 13.97 14.76 -3.08
CA GLU A 71 15.33 14.19 -3.00
C GLU A 71 15.62 13.60 -1.60
N ALA A 72 14.70 12.80 -1.06
CA ALA A 72 14.86 12.13 0.21
C ALA A 72 14.50 10.65 0.05
N PRO A 73 15.21 9.74 0.73
CA PRO A 73 14.89 8.33 0.67
C PRO A 73 13.46 8.10 1.19
N ILE A 74 12.65 7.37 0.43
CA ILE A 74 11.33 6.93 0.89
C ILE A 74 11.56 5.94 2.03
N LEU A 75 11.23 6.35 3.25
CA LEU A 75 11.36 5.50 4.42
C LEU A 75 10.19 4.51 4.48
N SER A 76 10.49 3.21 4.41
CA SER A 76 9.56 2.14 4.76
C SER A 76 9.86 1.68 6.19
N GLY A 77 9.03 2.04 7.16
CA GLY A 77 9.21 1.59 8.55
C GLY A 77 7.97 1.81 9.41
N PRO A 78 7.80 1.05 10.51
CA PRO A 78 6.76 1.32 11.48
C PRO A 78 7.01 2.70 12.08
N ALA A 79 6.12 3.65 11.79
CA ALA A 79 6.14 4.95 12.43
C ALA A 79 5.72 4.79 13.90
N GLY A 80 6.67 4.38 14.75
CA GLY A 80 6.53 4.37 16.20
C GLY A 80 6.80 3.03 16.87
N GLU A 81 8.06 2.61 16.95
CA GLU A 81 8.61 1.96 18.15
C GLU A 81 10.06 2.47 18.32
N ALA A 82 10.21 3.51 19.13
CA ALA A 82 11.46 3.99 19.71
C ALA A 82 11.23 4.17 21.21
#